data_AF-A0A925YAT9-F1
#
_entry.id   AF-A0A925YAT9-F1
#
_cell.length_a   1.000
_cell.length_b   1.000
_cell.length_c   1.000
_cell.angle_alpha   90.00
_cell.angle_beta   90.00
_cell.angle_gamma   90.00
#
_symmetry.space_group_name_H-M   'P 1'
#
loop_
_entity.id
_entity.type
_entity.pdbx_description
1 polymer ?
#
loop_
_entity_poly.entity_id
_entity_poly.type
_entity_poly.pdbx_seq_one_letter_code
_entity_poly.pdbx_strand_id
1 'polypeptide(L)' 'MSHTFMLPVADVAAGVEKMYSIQGASSHDHTVTITAAMFTMLKAGTMISVTSTSGGNHTHVVTVRCA' A
#
# COMPACT_ATOMS: atom_id res chain seq x y z
N MET A 1 3.24 -6.83 -14.21
CA MET A 1 3.90 -5.51 -14.09
C MET A 1 3.80 -5.09 -12.63
N SER A 2 4.90 -4.73 -11.97
CA SER A 2 4.87 -4.32 -10.56
C SER A 2 4.40 -2.86 -10.47
N HIS A 3 3.31 -2.62 -9.75
CA HIS A 3 2.81 -1.26 -9.49
C HIS A 3 3.43 -0.75 -8.19
N THR A 4 3.97 0.47 -8.26
CA THR A 4 4.49 1.18 -7.08
C THR A 4 3.40 2.06 -6.50
N PHE A 5 3.16 1.93 -5.20
CA PHE A 5 2.27 2.79 -4.43
C PHE A 5 3.10 3.69 -3.52
N MET A 6 3.02 5.01 -3.72
CA MET A 6 3.74 6.00 -2.91
C MET A 6 2.84 6.45 -1.77
N LEU A 7 3.30 6.30 -0.52
CA LEU A 7 2.56 6.77 0.65
C LEU A 7 2.91 8.21 0.99
N PRO A 8 1.93 9.03 1.40
CA PRO A 8 2.21 10.37 1.91
C PRO A 8 3.15 10.33 3.12
N VAL A 9 4.12 11.24 3.17
CA VAL A 9 5.06 11.36 4.29
C VAL A 9 4.33 11.54 5.63
N ALA A 10 3.19 12.24 5.63
CA ALA A 10 2.36 12.43 6.83
C ALA A 10 1.80 11.11 7.38
N ASP A 11 1.33 10.22 6.50
CA ASP A 11 0.82 8.92 6.91
C ASP A 11 1.96 8.01 7.40
N VAL A 12 3.13 8.07 6.72
CA VAL A 12 4.34 7.39 7.19
C VAL A 12 4.76 7.90 8.55
N ALA A 13 4.76 9.21 8.78
CA ALA A 13 5.10 9.83 10.06
C ALA A 13 4.12 9.42 11.18
N ALA A 14 2.81 9.44 10.90
CA ALA A 14 1.78 9.02 11.85
C ALA A 14 1.95 7.55 12.25
N GLY A 15 2.23 6.66 11.29
CA GLY A 15 2.47 5.24 11.55
C GLY A 15 1.26 4.49 12.11
N VAL A 16 0.06 5.00 11.85
CA VAL A 16 -1.21 4.40 12.27
C VAL A 16 -1.72 3.54 11.13
N GLU A 17 -2.20 2.34 11.45
CA GLU A 17 -2.77 1.43 10.45
C GLU A 17 -3.83 2.13 9.60
N LYS A 18 -3.72 1.95 8.29
CA LYS A 18 -4.62 2.60 7.34
C LYS A 18 -4.83 1.75 6.09
N MET A 19 -6.05 1.79 5.59
CA MET A 19 -6.46 1.14 4.35
C MET A 19 -6.38 2.15 3.20
N TYR A 20 -5.86 1.70 2.05
CA TYR A 20 -5.74 2.52 0.84
C TYR A 20 -6.36 1.79 -0.35
N SER A 21 -7.16 2.51 -1.12
CA SER A 21 -7.57 2.06 -2.47
C SER A 21 -6.37 2.14 -3.42
N ILE A 22 -6.25 1.12 -4.27
CA ILE A 22 -5.24 1.04 -5.34
C ILE A 22 -5.89 0.89 -6.72
N GLN A 23 -7.17 1.28 -6.88
CA GLN A 23 -7.91 1.18 -8.15
C GLN A 23 -7.17 1.85 -9.32
N GLY A 24 -6.68 3.08 -9.12
CA GLY A 24 -6.18 3.91 -10.21
C GLY A 24 -7.25 4.11 -11.29
N ALA A 25 -6.94 3.69 -12.53
CA ALA A 25 -7.85 3.74 -13.67
C ALA A 25 -8.59 2.40 -13.94
N SER A 26 -8.53 1.43 -13.00
CA SER A 26 -9.16 0.12 -13.15
C SER A 26 -10.70 0.20 -13.08
N SER A 27 -11.37 -0.77 -13.68
CA SER A 27 -12.84 -0.88 -13.68
C SER A 27 -13.44 -1.23 -12.31
N HIS A 28 -12.64 -1.73 -11.38
CA HIS A 28 -13.03 -2.04 -10.01
C HIS A 28 -11.88 -1.81 -9.04
N ASP A 29 -12.22 -1.64 -7.76
CA ASP A 29 -11.27 -1.28 -6.71
C ASP A 29 -10.67 -2.51 -6.01
N HIS A 30 -9.44 -2.32 -5.53
CA HIS A 30 -8.77 -3.19 -4.57
C HIS A 30 -8.18 -2.32 -3.47
N THR A 31 -8.09 -2.87 -2.26
CA THR A 31 -7.51 -2.14 -1.13
C THR A 31 -6.30 -2.86 -0.56
N VAL A 32 -5.36 -2.10 -0.01
CA VAL A 32 -4.25 -2.62 0.79
C VAL A 32 -4.34 -2.05 2.20
N THR A 33 -4.04 -2.87 3.20
CA THR A 33 -3.89 -2.42 4.59
C THR A 33 -2.41 -2.27 4.89
N ILE A 34 -2.00 -1.08 5.29
CA ILE A 34 -0.64 -0.79 5.74
C ILE A 34 -0.67 -0.73 7.27
N THR A 35 -0.01 -1.70 7.92
CA THR A 35 0.01 -1.80 9.37
C THR A 35 1.02 -0.84 10.00
N ALA A 36 0.93 -0.60 11.31
CA ALA A 36 1.91 0.21 12.04
C ALA A 36 3.36 -0.34 11.92
N ALA A 37 3.51 -1.67 11.87
CA ALA A 37 4.81 -2.32 11.67
C ALA A 37 5.36 -2.03 10.26
N MET A 38 4.51 -2.08 9.24
CA MET A 38 4.88 -1.72 7.87
C MET A 38 5.29 -0.25 7.75
N PHE A 39 4.58 0.66 8.42
CA PHE A 39 5.01 2.05 8.50
C PHE A 39 6.37 2.23 9.16
N THR A 40 6.69 1.43 10.18
CA THR A 40 8.02 1.43 10.80
C THR A 40 9.11 1.01 9.80
N MET A 41 8.85 0.01 8.97
CA MET A 41 9.77 -0.40 7.90
C MET A 41 9.96 0.72 6.86
N LEU A 42 8.86 1.38 6.47
CA LEU A 42 8.88 2.49 5.51
C LEU A 42 9.64 3.71 6.06
N LYS A 43 9.50 4.02 7.36
CA LYS A 43 10.30 5.05 8.04
C LYS A 43 11.80 4.75 8.00
N ALA A 44 12.18 3.47 8.04
CA ALA A 44 13.56 3.02 7.92
C ALA A 44 14.08 3.03 6.47
N GLY A 45 13.31 3.52 5.50
CA GLY A 45 13.68 3.53 4.07
C GLY A 45 13.53 2.18 3.38
N THR A 46 12.89 1.20 4.03
CA THR A 46 12.64 -0.12 3.44
C THR A 46 11.40 -0.08 2.56
N MET A 47 11.48 -0.69 1.38
CA MET A 47 10.29 -0.94 0.55
C MET A 47 9.61 -2.22 1.01
N ILE A 48 8.27 -2.21 1.03
CA ILE A 48 7.48 -3.38 1.41
C ILE A 48 6.66 -3.86 0.22
N SER A 49 6.30 -5.15 0.19
CA SER A 49 5.33 -5.69 -0.77
C SER A 49 4.06 -6.08 -0.02
N VAL A 50 2.91 -5.64 -0.51
CA VAL A 50 1.61 -5.86 0.13
C VAL A 50 0.66 -6.45 -0.90
N THR A 51 -0.07 -7.50 -0.51
CA THR A 51 -1.13 -8.08 -1.35
C THR A 51 -2.44 -7.37 -1.05
N SER A 52 -3.16 -6.98 -2.10
CA SER A 52 -4.45 -6.34 -1.98
C SER A 52 -5.56 -7.31 -1.57
N THR A 53 -6.71 -6.76 -1.18
CA THR A 53 -7.96 -7.51 -1.09
C THR A 53 -8.31 -8.14 -2.44
N SER A 54 -9.09 -9.23 -2.39
CA SER A 54 -9.66 -9.85 -3.59
C SER A 54 -10.79 -8.96 -4.12
N GLY A 55 -10.61 -8.46 -5.34
CA GLY A 55 -11.60 -7.68 -6.09
C GLY A 55 -11.71 -8.30 -7.48
N GLY A 56 -12.91 -8.36 -8.06
CA GLY A 56 -13.08 -8.95 -9.40
C GLY A 56 -12.46 -10.36 -9.55
N ASN A 57 -12.48 -11.16 -8.48
CA ASN A 57 -11.95 -12.53 -8.41
C ASN A 57 -10.42 -12.70 -8.45
N HIS A 58 -9.63 -11.65 -8.17
CA HIS A 58 -8.16 -11.75 -8.08
C HIS A 58 -7.55 -10.74 -7.11
N THR A 59 -6.24 -10.85 -6.88
CA THR A 59 -5.45 -9.93 -6.03
C THR A 59 -4.27 -9.35 -6.81
N HIS A 60 -3.73 -8.25 -6.30
CA HIS A 60 -2.50 -7.64 -6.80
C HIS A 60 -1.45 -7.57 -5.70
N VAL A 61 -0.19 -7.79 -6.06
CA VAL A 61 0.95 -7.47 -5.20
C VAL A 61 1.49 -6.11 -5.63
N VAL A 62 1.56 -5.17 -4.69
CA VAL A 62 2.09 -3.83 -4.92
C VAL A 62 3.34 -3.60 -4.08
N THR A 63 4.32 -2.89 -4.64
CA THR A 63 5.48 -2.42 -3.90
C THR A 63 5.18 -1.04 -3.33
N VAL A 64 5.24 -0.90 -2.01
CA VAL A 64 4.96 0.34 -1.30
C VAL A 64 6.28 0.97 -0.87
N ARG A 65 6.39 2.28 -1.07
CA ARG A 65 7.53 3.10 -0.66
C ARG A 65 7.06 4.44 -0.08
N CYS A 66 7.87 5.05 0.78
CA CYS A 66 7.63 6.42 1.25
C CYS A 66 7.90 7.41 0.11
N ALA A 67 7.06 8.46 0.03
CA ALA A 67 7.25 9.61 -0.86
C ALA A 67 8.54 10.39 -0.56
#